data_AF-A0A3A2J5Q3-F1
#
_entry.id   AF-A0A3A2J5Q3-F1
#
_cell.length_a   1.000
_cell.length_b   1.000
_cell.length_c   1.000
_cell.angle_alpha   90.00
_cell.angle_beta   90.00
_cell.angle_gamma   90.00
#
_symmetry.space_group_name_H-M   'P 1'
#
loop_
_entity.id
_entity.type
_entity.pdbx_description
1 polymer ?
#
loop_
_entity_poly.entity_id
_entity_poly.type
_entity_poly.pdbx_seq_one_letter_code
_entity_poly.pdbx_strand_id
1 'polypeptide(L)'
;MKSLAHGVRLGASNKLTGVHGVELGASNKLSGAHGVILGASYKLSGAHGVRSGASYKLSGAPGVILGARNKLSGAHGLRLGASNKLSGAHSMRLGAMTPS
;
A
#
# COMPACT_ATOMS: atom_id res chain seq x y z
N MET A 1 1.98 -14.83 17.14
CA MET A 1 2.63 -13.90 16.20
C MET A 1 3.03 -12.66 17.01
N LYS A 2 4.32 -12.32 17.10
CA LYS A 2 4.75 -11.13 17.86
C LYS A 2 4.30 -9.88 17.10
N SER A 3 3.37 -9.10 17.67
CA SER A 3 3.12 -7.75 17.19
C SER A 3 4.26 -6.86 17.67
N LEU A 4 5.12 -6.46 16.76
CA LEU A 4 6.10 -5.43 17.06
C LEU A 4 5.39 -4.09 16.89
N ALA A 5 5.48 -3.21 17.89
CA ALA A 5 4.99 -1.84 17.72
C ALA A 5 5.65 -1.19 16.47
N HIS A 6 6.91 -1.55 16.20
CA HIS A 6 7.70 -1.09 15.05
C HIS A 6 8.51 -2.27 14.47
N GLY A 7 8.47 -2.49 13.17
CA GLY A 7 9.27 -3.55 12.54
C GLY A 7 9.76 -3.18 11.15
N VAL A 8 10.97 -3.66 10.82
CA VAL A 8 11.53 -3.61 9.47
C VAL A 8 11.76 -5.04 8.98
N ARG A 9 11.32 -5.36 7.76
CA ARG A 9 11.55 -6.65 7.12
C ARG A 9 12.10 -6.47 5.71
N LEU A 10 13.14 -7.24 5.41
CA LEU A 10 13.82 -7.30 4.12
C LEU A 10 13.79 -8.75 3.64
N GLY A 11 13.42 -8.97 2.38
CA GLY A 11 13.41 -10.32 1.81
C GLY A 11 12.40 -10.45 0.66
N ALA A 12 12.45 -11.58 -0.06
CA ALA A 12 11.54 -11.80 -1.19
C ALA A 12 10.06 -11.77 -0.77
N SER A 13 9.75 -12.28 0.42
CA SER A 13 8.40 -12.37 0.97
C SER A 13 8.37 -11.93 2.43
N ASN A 14 7.70 -10.81 2.73
CA ASN A 14 7.58 -10.28 4.08
C ASN A 14 6.14 -10.28 4.58
N LYS A 15 6.00 -10.51 5.90
CA LYS A 15 4.74 -10.32 6.62
C LYS A 15 4.98 -9.69 7.98
N LEU A 16 4.39 -8.53 8.23
CA LEU A 16 4.51 -7.78 9.47
C LEU A 16 3.12 -7.37 9.98
N THR A 17 2.94 -7.49 11.29
CA THR A 17 1.76 -7.05 12.02
C THR A 17 2.23 -6.17 13.16
N GLY A 18 1.79 -4.91 13.22
CA GLY A 18 2.35 -3.92 14.14
C GLY A 18 1.71 -2.54 13.99
N VAL A 19 2.07 -1.58 14.84
CA VAL A 19 1.55 -0.21 14.71
C VAL A 19 2.24 0.51 13.55
N HIS A 20 3.56 0.35 13.45
CA HIS A 20 4.42 0.89 12.41
C HIS A 20 5.22 -0.22 11.73
N GLY A 21 5.37 -0.15 10.41
CA GLY A 21 6.13 -1.18 9.69
C GLY A 21 6.76 -0.72 8.38
N VAL A 22 7.93 -1.26 8.08
CA VAL A 22 8.63 -1.08 6.81
C VAL A 22 8.92 -2.46 6.20
N GLU A 23 8.44 -2.72 4.98
CA GLU A 23 8.69 -3.98 4.26
C GLU A 23 9.30 -3.70 2.89
N LEU A 24 10.45 -4.30 2.60
CA LEU A 24 11.12 -4.23 1.29
C LEU A 24 11.28 -5.64 0.72
N GLY A 25 10.71 -5.88 -0.45
CA GLY A 25 10.63 -7.23 -1.00
C GLY A 25 9.79 -7.37 -2.25
N ALA A 26 9.83 -8.52 -2.92
CA ALA A 26 8.98 -8.77 -4.08
C ALA A 26 7.49 -8.87 -3.69
N SER A 27 7.20 -9.51 -2.56
CA SER A 27 5.85 -9.73 -2.02
C SER A 27 5.76 -9.34 -0.56
N ASN A 28 4.94 -8.33 -0.23
CA ASN A 28 4.86 -7.80 1.15
C ASN A 28 3.42 -7.78 1.68
N LYS A 29 3.23 -8.10 2.95
CA LYS A 29 1.95 -8.02 3.65
C LYS A 29 2.11 -7.38 5.02
N LEU A 30 1.74 -6.11 5.10
CA LEU A 30 1.72 -5.35 6.34
C LEU A 30 0.27 -5.17 6.83
N SER A 31 0.06 -5.32 8.13
CA SER A 31 -1.19 -4.98 8.80
C SER A 31 -0.87 -4.09 9.99
N GLY A 32 -1.30 -2.83 9.95
CA GLY A 32 -0.90 -1.84 10.96
C GLY A 32 -1.45 -0.45 10.73
N ALA A 33 -1.28 0.45 11.71
CA ALA A 33 -1.77 1.82 11.61
C ALA A 33 -0.98 2.64 10.56
N HIS A 34 0.35 2.48 10.54
CA HIS A 34 1.26 3.21 9.66
C HIS A 34 2.23 2.25 8.96
N GLY A 35 2.54 2.49 7.68
CA GLY A 35 3.53 1.65 7.03
C GLY A 35 4.09 2.11 5.70
N VAL A 36 5.35 1.73 5.45
CA VAL A 36 6.05 1.91 4.18
C VAL A 36 6.29 0.54 3.55
N ILE A 37 5.90 0.37 2.29
CA ILE A 37 6.17 -0.88 1.57
C ILE A 37 6.75 -0.56 0.19
N LEU A 38 7.92 -1.15 -0.10
CA LEU A 38 8.54 -1.08 -1.42
C LEU A 38 8.66 -2.48 -2.00
N GLY A 39 8.12 -2.70 -3.19
CA GLY A 39 8.10 -4.04 -3.75
C GLY A 39 7.22 -4.26 -4.97
N ALA A 40 7.41 -5.36 -5.68
CA ALA A 40 6.62 -5.65 -6.88
C ALA A 40 5.12 -5.83 -6.58
N SER A 41 4.77 -6.53 -5.49
CA SER A 41 3.39 -6.79 -5.10
C SER A 41 3.20 -6.65 -3.60
N TYR A 42 2.10 -6.03 -3.17
CA TYR A 42 1.80 -5.96 -1.73
C TYR A 42 0.32 -5.77 -1.39
N LYS A 43 -0.01 -6.11 -0.14
CA LYS A 43 -1.31 -5.86 0.50
C LYS A 43 -1.11 -5.18 1.84
N LEU A 44 -1.68 -3.99 2.01
CA LEU A 44 -1.77 -3.32 3.30
C LEU A 44 -3.22 -3.25 3.77
N SER A 45 -3.44 -3.52 5.05
CA SER A 45 -4.64 -3.07 5.79
C SER A 45 -4.20 -2.11 6.88
N GLY A 46 -4.60 -0.83 6.81
CA GLY A 46 -4.08 0.18 7.71
C GLY A 46 -4.53 1.61 7.46
N ALA A 47 -4.34 2.48 8.46
CA ALA A 47 -4.84 3.85 8.43
C ALA A 47 -3.96 4.82 7.62
N HIS A 48 -2.65 4.61 7.52
CA HIS A 48 -1.71 5.52 6.86
C HIS A 48 -0.53 4.80 6.18
N GLY A 49 -0.04 5.29 5.03
CA GLY A 49 1.27 4.83 4.54
C GLY A 49 1.67 5.17 3.10
N VAL A 50 2.96 4.98 2.80
CA VAL A 50 3.61 5.24 1.50
C VAL A 50 4.02 3.94 0.83
N ARG A 51 3.86 3.86 -0.49
CA ARG A 51 4.09 2.61 -1.22
C ARG A 51 4.57 2.81 -2.65
N SER A 52 5.47 1.93 -3.09
CA SER A 52 5.99 1.90 -4.46
C SER A 52 6.10 0.46 -4.97
N GLY A 53 5.51 0.17 -6.14
CA GLY A 53 5.47 -1.20 -6.67
C GLY A 53 4.72 -1.43 -7.98
N ALA A 54 4.70 -2.66 -8.49
CA ALA A 54 3.96 -2.97 -9.72
C ALA A 54 2.46 -3.21 -9.48
N SER A 55 2.07 -3.84 -8.36
CA SER A 55 0.70 -4.22 -8.08
C SER A 55 0.27 -4.01 -6.62
N TYR A 56 -0.95 -3.51 -6.38
CA TYR A 56 -1.43 -3.31 -5.01
C TYR A 56 -2.93 -3.42 -4.74
N LYS A 57 -3.24 -3.74 -3.48
CA LYS A 57 -4.57 -3.65 -2.87
C LYS A 57 -4.48 -3.00 -1.49
N LEU A 58 -5.22 -1.90 -1.30
CA LEU A 58 -5.29 -1.17 -0.04
C LEU A 58 -6.74 -1.07 0.46
N SER A 59 -6.89 -1.24 1.78
CA SER A 59 -8.09 -0.93 2.56
C SER A 59 -7.73 -0.06 3.77
N GLY A 60 -8.26 1.17 3.83
CA GLY A 60 -8.06 2.10 4.96
C GLY A 60 -7.78 3.55 4.55
N ALA A 61 -7.63 4.43 5.53
CA ALA A 61 -7.49 5.90 5.41
C ALA A 61 -6.09 6.34 4.88
N PRO A 62 -5.69 7.63 4.91
CA PRO A 62 -4.91 8.27 3.84
C PRO A 62 -3.57 7.61 3.48
N GLY A 63 -3.28 7.51 2.18
CA GLY A 63 -2.03 6.92 1.73
C GLY A 63 -1.59 7.35 0.33
N VAL A 64 -0.28 7.23 0.09
CA VAL A 64 0.35 7.50 -1.22
C VAL A 64 0.74 6.17 -1.85
N ILE A 65 0.35 5.96 -3.11
CA ILE A 65 0.67 4.73 -3.82
C ILE A 65 1.18 5.01 -5.24
N LEU A 66 2.39 4.53 -5.51
CA LEU A 66 3.05 4.58 -6.82
C LEU A 66 3.07 3.17 -7.41
N GLY A 67 2.56 2.97 -8.61
CA GLY A 67 2.66 1.68 -9.28
C GLY A 67 1.91 1.48 -10.59
N ALA A 68 2.02 0.31 -11.22
CA ALA A 68 1.37 0.05 -12.50
C ALA A 68 -0.12 -0.34 -12.36
N ARG A 69 -0.46 -1.29 -11.48
CA ARG A 69 -1.81 -1.86 -11.32
C ARG A 69 -2.31 -1.88 -9.89
N ASN A 70 -3.41 -1.23 -9.68
CA ASN A 70 -3.53 -0.55 -8.42
C ASN A 70 -5.00 -0.69 -7.92
N LYS A 71 -5.25 -0.84 -6.61
CA LYS A 71 -6.61 -0.77 -6.02
C LYS A 71 -6.61 -0.16 -4.61
N LEU A 72 -7.49 0.81 -4.36
CA LEU A 72 -7.64 1.52 -3.09
C LEU A 72 -9.12 1.61 -2.72
N SER A 73 -9.46 1.15 -1.52
CA SER A 73 -10.72 1.47 -0.85
C SER A 73 -10.45 2.26 0.44
N GLY A 74 -10.78 3.56 0.44
CA GLY A 74 -10.59 4.46 1.59
C GLY A 74 -10.57 5.94 1.23
N ALA A 75 -10.71 6.81 2.23
CA ALA A 75 -10.71 8.26 2.06
C ALA A 75 -9.28 8.85 2.04
N HIS A 76 -9.07 9.93 1.28
CA HIS A 76 -7.83 10.74 1.27
C HIS A 76 -6.56 10.05 0.73
N GLY A 77 -6.55 9.60 -0.53
CA GLY A 77 -5.36 8.94 -1.12
C GLY A 77 -4.80 9.65 -2.35
N LEU A 78 -3.46 9.65 -2.51
CA LEU A 78 -2.78 10.06 -3.74
C LEU A 78 -2.25 8.83 -4.47
N ARG A 79 -2.40 8.85 -5.80
CA ARG A 79 -2.12 7.67 -6.58
C ARG A 79 -1.52 7.94 -7.94
N LEU A 80 -0.39 7.28 -8.22
CA LEU A 80 0.33 7.43 -9.48
C LEU A 80 0.43 6.07 -10.17
N GLY A 81 -0.05 5.95 -11.41
CA GLY A 81 0.02 4.67 -12.12
C GLY A 81 -0.76 4.50 -13.42
N ALA A 82 -0.44 3.44 -14.15
CA ALA A 82 -1.00 3.15 -15.48
C ALA A 82 -2.41 2.54 -15.46
N SER A 83 -2.82 1.85 -14.40
CA SER A 83 -4.16 1.30 -14.27
C SER A 83 -4.61 1.39 -12.82
N ASN A 84 -5.59 2.26 -12.55
CA ASN A 84 -6.09 2.49 -11.21
C ASN A 84 -7.60 2.25 -11.05
N LYS A 85 -8.00 1.61 -9.95
CA LYS A 85 -9.36 1.62 -9.42
C LYS A 85 -9.41 2.25 -8.03
N LEU A 86 -10.20 3.30 -7.85
CA LEU A 86 -10.29 4.11 -6.64
C LEU A 86 -11.75 4.16 -6.15
N SER A 87 -11.96 3.94 -4.86
CA SER A 87 -13.26 4.11 -4.21
C SER A 87 -13.05 4.79 -2.85
N GLY A 88 -13.50 6.04 -2.72
CA GLY A 88 -13.45 6.81 -1.47
C GLY A 88 -13.38 8.33 -1.68
N ALA A 89 -13.75 9.11 -0.66
CA ALA A 89 -13.81 10.57 -0.73
C ALA A 89 -12.42 11.22 -0.78
N HIS A 90 -12.31 12.40 -1.42
CA HIS A 90 -11.13 13.27 -1.44
C HIS A 90 -9.82 12.60 -1.90
N SER A 91 -9.85 11.89 -3.02
CA SER A 91 -8.67 11.16 -3.51
C SER A 91 -8.24 11.59 -4.91
N MET A 92 -6.92 11.64 -5.14
CA MET A 92 -6.30 12.12 -6.38
C MET A 92 -5.63 10.95 -7.11
N ARG A 93 -5.84 10.87 -8.43
CA ARG A 93 -5.24 9.87 -9.32
C ARG A 93 -4.50 10.57 -10.46
N LEU A 94 -3.28 10.13 -10.74
CA LEU A 94 -2.44 10.57 -11.84
C LEU A 94 -1.91 9.34 -12.61
N GLY A 95 -1.92 9.38 -13.94
CA GLY A 95 -1.40 8.31 -14.82
C GLY A 95 -2.46 7.66 -15.72
N ALA A 96 -2.02 6.76 -16.60
CA ALA A 96 -2.82 6.25 -17.72
C ALA A 96 -4.17 5.65 -17.28
N MET A 97 -5.15 5.84 -18.15
CA MET A 97 -6.54 5.47 -17.89
C MET A 97 -6.82 4.12 -18.52
N THR A 98 -7.07 3.10 -17.69
CA THR A 98 -8.04 2.08 -18.05
C THR A 98 -9.37 2.54 -17.43
N PRO A 99 -10.33 3.05 -18.22
CA PRO A 99 -11.69 3.23 -17.75
C PRO A 99 -12.23 1.88 -17.28
N SER A 100 -13.03 1.89 -16.21
CA SER A 100 -13.78 0.69 -15.79
C SER A 100 -14.98 0.50 -16.68
#